data_AF-A0A9E4TU91-F1
#
_entry.id   AF-A0A9E4TU91-F1
#
_cell.length_a   1.000
_cell.length_b   1.000
_cell.length_c   1.000
_cell.angle_alpha   90.00
_cell.angle_beta   90.00
_cell.angle_gamma   90.00
#
_symmetry.space_group_name_H-M   'P 1'
#
loop_
_entity.id
_entity.type
_entity.pdbx_description
1 polymer ?
#
loop_
_entity_poly.entity_id
_entity_poly.type
_entity_poly.pdbx_seq_one_letter_code
_entity_poly.pdbx_strand_id
1 'polypeptide(L)'
;QYEVTRQYPSEHHVTLYRGINRIDEHEILHQPAKDVYILTLNNINSFSSNRERADEFGDYILEVKIPLTKLLYFPGLLPNALKGEEEYLVIGGVYEVKVSLL
;
A
#
# COMPACT_ATOMS: atom_id res chain seq x y z
N GLN A 1 8.68 14.43 8.59
CA GLN A 1 9.34 13.26 7.98
C GLN A 1 10.47 13.76 7.07
N TYR A 2 11.69 13.93 7.57
CA TYR A 2 12.81 14.50 6.80
C TYR A 2 13.24 13.60 5.63
N GLU A 3 13.42 12.30 5.88
CA GLU A 3 13.88 11.34 4.87
C GLU A 3 12.90 11.18 3.70
N VAL A 4 11.59 11.23 3.98
CA VAL A 4 10.55 11.21 2.94
C VAL A 4 10.73 12.37 1.95
N THR A 5 10.96 13.59 2.44
CA THR A 5 11.15 14.77 1.59
C THR A 5 12.43 14.67 0.75
N ARG A 6 13.46 13.95 1.22
CA ARG A 6 14.68 13.73 0.45
C ARG A 6 14.52 12.67 -0.64
N GLN A 7 13.80 11.59 -0.34
CA GLN A 7 13.66 10.45 -1.26
C GLN A 7 12.56 10.65 -2.30
N TYR A 8 11.52 11.42 -1.97
CA TYR A 8 10.39 11.71 -2.83
C TYR A 8 10.26 13.22 -3.06
N PRO A 9 11.25 13.87 -3.70
CA PRO A 9 11.21 15.31 -3.91
C PRO A 9 10.04 15.66 -4.83
N SER A 10 9.22 16.64 -4.41
CA SER A 10 8.06 17.13 -5.17
C SER A 10 6.90 16.14 -5.36
N GLU A 11 6.96 14.97 -4.73
CA GLU A 11 5.87 14.01 -4.75
C GLU A 11 4.98 14.15 -3.51
N HIS A 12 3.72 13.77 -3.65
CA HIS A 12 2.76 13.74 -2.53
C HIS A 12 2.27 12.32 -2.20
N HIS A 13 2.44 11.39 -3.13
CA HIS A 13 2.00 10.00 -3.00
C HIS A 13 3.05 9.05 -3.56
N VAL A 14 2.99 7.81 -3.10
CA VAL A 14 3.71 6.67 -3.71
C VAL A 14 2.69 5.61 -4.11
N THR A 15 2.82 5.05 -5.31
CA THR A 15 2.00 3.90 -5.73
C THR A 15 2.59 2.64 -5.13
N LEU A 16 1.77 1.90 -4.37
CA LEU A 16 2.15 0.65 -3.74
C LEU A 16 1.10 -0.43 -3.99
N TYR A 17 1.53 -1.69 -3.81
CA TYR A 17 0.76 -2.88 -4.12
C TYR A 17 0.60 -3.78 -2.90
N ARG A 18 -0.55 -4.44 -2.78
CA ARG A 18 -0.82 -5.42 -1.72
C ARG A 18 -1.64 -6.58 -2.28
N GLY A 19 -1.13 -7.80 -2.11
CA GLY A 19 -1.89 -9.02 -2.36
C GLY A 19 -2.91 -9.26 -1.26
N ILE A 20 -4.12 -9.67 -1.65
CA ILE A 20 -5.19 -10.08 -0.73
C ILE A 20 -5.91 -11.30 -1.30
N ASN A 21 -6.44 -12.16 -0.43
CA ASN A 21 -7.23 -13.32 -0.86
C ASN A 21 -8.65 -12.91 -1.28
N ARG A 22 -9.29 -12.01 -0.52
CA ARG A 22 -10.65 -11.58 -0.80
C ARG A 22 -10.85 -10.11 -0.48
N ILE A 23 -11.53 -9.40 -1.38
CA ILE A 23 -11.84 -7.97 -1.20
C ILE A 23 -12.85 -7.72 -0.07
N ASP A 24 -13.72 -8.68 0.21
CA ASP A 24 -14.79 -8.59 1.23
C ASP A 24 -14.29 -8.80 2.67
N GLU A 25 -13.02 -9.13 2.86
CA GLU A 25 -12.35 -9.08 4.16
C GLU A 25 -12.08 -7.64 4.62
N HIS A 26 -12.11 -6.69 3.68
CA HIS A 26 -12.00 -5.27 3.97
C HIS A 26 -13.38 -4.63 4.06
N GLU A 27 -13.52 -3.63 4.93
CA GLU A 27 -14.71 -2.79 4.95
C GLU A 27 -14.75 -1.93 3.69
N ILE A 28 -15.75 -2.18 2.84
CA ILE A 28 -15.99 -1.41 1.61
C ILE A 28 -16.97 -0.29 1.94
N LEU A 29 -16.50 0.96 1.88
CA LEU A 29 -17.35 2.14 2.11
C LEU A 29 -18.12 2.52 0.85
N HIS A 30 -17.49 2.39 -0.32
CA HIS A 30 -18.07 2.77 -1.60
C HIS A 30 -17.34 2.08 -2.77
N GLN A 31 -18.02 1.89 -3.90
CA GLN A 31 -17.43 1.35 -5.12
C GLN A 31 -17.73 2.30 -6.30
N PRO A 32 -16.84 3.27 -6.58
CA PRO A 32 -17.09 4.29 -7.62
C PRO A 32 -17.03 3.73 -9.05
N ALA A 33 -16.35 2.61 -9.28
CA ALA A 33 -16.30 1.93 -10.58
C ALA A 33 -16.08 0.42 -10.40
N LYS A 34 -16.20 -0.35 -11.48
CA LYS A 34 -16.10 -1.82 -11.47
C LYS A 34 -14.88 -2.34 -10.69
N ASP A 35 -13.72 -1.75 -10.95
CA ASP A 35 -12.43 -2.19 -10.40
C ASP A 35 -11.81 -1.15 -9.44
N VAL A 36 -12.62 -0.23 -8.93
CA VAL A 36 -12.19 0.83 -8.00
C VAL A 36 -13.06 0.80 -6.76
N TYR A 37 -12.43 0.74 -5.58
CA TYR A 37 -13.10 0.61 -4.29
C TYR A 37 -12.57 1.66 -3.32
N ILE A 38 -13.43 2.13 -2.43
CA ILE A 38 -13.06 2.91 -1.26
C ILE A 38 -13.08 1.96 -0.06
N LEU A 39 -11.90 1.61 0.44
CA LEU A 39 -11.72 0.64 1.53
C LEU A 39 -11.27 1.31 2.81
N THR A 40 -11.69 0.74 3.95
CA THR A 40 -11.08 1.00 5.25
C THR A 40 -9.95 -0.01 5.49
N LEU A 41 -8.71 0.48 5.61
CA LEU A 41 -7.56 -0.32 6.03
C LEU A 41 -7.30 -0.06 7.52
N ASN A 42 -7.35 -1.09 8.36
CA ASN A 42 -7.17 -0.93 9.80
C ASN A 42 -5.69 -0.92 10.22
N ASN A 43 -5.38 -0.16 11.26
CA ASN A 43 -4.08 -0.15 11.97
C ASN A 43 -2.85 0.10 11.07
N ILE A 44 -2.00 -0.92 10.85
CA ILE A 44 -0.78 -0.84 10.01
C ILE A 44 -0.88 -1.93 8.96
N ASN A 45 -0.57 -1.57 7.71
CA ASN A 45 -0.71 -2.45 6.56
C ASN A 45 0.63 -2.54 5.83
N SER A 46 1.03 -3.76 5.49
CA SER A 46 2.22 -4.02 4.67
C SER A 46 1.87 -3.91 3.18
N PHE A 47 2.77 -3.29 2.43
CA PHE A 47 2.69 -3.05 1.00
C PHE A 47 4.05 -3.29 0.35
N SER A 48 4.07 -3.48 -0.96
CA SER A 48 5.27 -3.61 -1.79
C SER A 48 5.28 -2.53 -2.88
N SER A 49 6.45 -1.99 -3.24
CA SER A 49 6.59 -1.18 -4.46
C SER A 49 6.70 -2.04 -5.73
N ASN A 50 6.88 -3.35 -5.58
CA ASN A 50 6.90 -4.32 -6.66
C ASN A 50 5.57 -5.08 -6.71
N ARG A 51 4.84 -4.92 -7.83
CA ARG A 51 3.57 -5.61 -8.08
C ARG A 51 3.72 -7.13 -8.13
N GLU A 52 4.75 -7.65 -8.79
CA GLU A 52 5.01 -9.10 -8.89
C GLU A 52 5.27 -9.70 -7.51
N ARG A 53 5.94 -8.96 -6.62
CA ARG A 53 6.13 -9.42 -5.24
C ARG A 53 4.84 -9.42 -4.45
N ALA A 54 3.92 -8.49 -4.71
CA ALA A 54 2.60 -8.48 -4.07
C ALA A 54 1.71 -9.63 -4.55
N ASP A 55 1.95 -10.16 -5.76
CA ASP A 55 1.28 -11.33 -6.38
C ASP A 55 1.38 -12.58 -5.50
N GLU A 56 2.49 -12.75 -4.78
CA GLU A 56 2.76 -13.91 -3.93
C GLU A 56 1.78 -14.09 -2.75
N PHE A 57 0.91 -13.10 -2.50
CA PHE A 57 0.12 -12.99 -1.26
C PHE A 57 -1.41 -13.05 -1.43
N GLY A 58 -1.94 -13.46 -2.59
CA GLY A 58 -3.38 -13.70 -2.70
C GLY A 58 -3.90 -13.95 -4.11
N ASP A 59 -5.20 -13.72 -4.32
CA ASP A 59 -5.90 -13.86 -5.61
C ASP A 59 -6.15 -12.49 -6.29
N TYR A 60 -6.03 -11.41 -5.51
CA TYR A 60 -6.25 -10.04 -5.96
C TYR A 60 -5.07 -9.15 -5.58
N ILE A 61 -4.83 -8.14 -6.41
CA ILE A 61 -3.87 -7.06 -6.15
C ILE A 61 -4.62 -5.75 -5.95
N LEU A 62 -4.35 -5.13 -4.81
CA LEU A 62 -4.68 -3.74 -4.54
C LEU A 62 -3.54 -2.86 -5.05
N GLU A 63 -3.83 -1.96 -5.98
CA GLU A 63 -2.97 -0.83 -6.32
C GLU A 63 -3.49 0.42 -5.60
N VAL A 64 -2.63 1.09 -4.84
CA VAL A 64 -3.03 2.22 -3.99
C VAL A 64 -2.03 3.36 -4.11
N LYS A 65 -2.53 4.58 -4.28
CA LYS A 65 -1.72 5.81 -4.15
C LYS A 65 -1.69 6.23 -2.70
N ILE A 66 -0.64 5.87 -1.98
CA ILE A 66 -0.47 6.14 -0.55
C ILE A 66 0.10 7.55 -0.35
N PRO A 67 -0.58 8.44 0.41
CA PRO A 67 0.00 9.72 0.78
C PRO A 67 1.30 9.51 1.56
N LEU A 68 2.35 10.26 1.23
CA LEU A 68 3.66 10.09 1.87
C LEU A 68 3.61 10.31 3.40
N THR A 69 2.66 11.13 3.86
CA THR A 69 2.40 11.37 5.29
C THR A 69 1.89 10.15 6.04
N LYS A 70 1.41 9.12 5.33
CA LYS A 70 0.95 7.86 5.91
C LYS A 70 1.98 6.74 5.85
N LEU A 71 3.18 6.99 5.33
CA LEU A 71 4.30 6.06 5.44
C LEU A 71 4.84 6.03 6.86
N LEU A 72 4.70 4.88 7.53
CA LEU A 72 5.33 4.60 8.81
C LEU A 72 6.78 4.14 8.61
N TYR A 73 7.00 3.31 7.60
CA TYR A 73 8.31 2.80 7.21
C TYR A 73 8.36 2.56 5.69
N PHE A 74 9.55 2.67 5.12
CA PHE A 74 9.85 2.27 3.75
C PHE A 74 11.27 1.68 3.68
N PRO A 75 11.59 0.85 2.67
CA PRO A 75 12.89 0.21 2.55
C PRO A 75 14.05 1.21 2.54
N GLY A 76 15.05 0.97 3.39
CA GLY A 76 16.22 1.85 3.50
C GLY A 76 16.06 3.06 4.42
N LEU A 77 14.90 3.25 5.07
CA LEU A 77 14.72 4.29 6.09
C LEU A 77 15.62 4.06 7.31
N LEU A 78 15.72 2.81 7.76
CA LEU A 78 16.49 2.44 8.96
C LEU A 78 17.68 1.56 8.56
N PRO A 79 18.91 1.89 8.99
CA PRO A 79 20.06 1.05 8.73
C PRO A 79 19.89 -0.31 9.43
N ASN A 80 20.08 -1.40 8.69
CA ASN A 80 20.09 -2.77 9.23
C ASN A 80 18.78 -3.30 9.83
N ALA A 81 17.65 -2.62 9.63
CA ALA A 81 16.33 -3.12 10.02
C ALA A 81 15.52 -3.55 8.78
N LEU A 82 14.63 -4.55 8.95
CA LEU A 82 13.59 -4.92 7.98
C LEU A 82 14.08 -5.06 6.52
N LYS A 83 15.22 -5.75 6.33
CA LYS A 83 15.88 -5.95 5.03
C LYS A 83 15.29 -7.07 4.17
N GLY A 84 14.41 -7.90 4.72
CA GLY A 84 14.01 -9.16 4.10
C GLY A 84 13.08 -8.99 2.90
N GLU A 85 12.05 -8.13 3.03
CA GLU A 85 10.94 -8.13 2.10
C GLU A 85 10.77 -6.87 1.25
N GLU A 86 11.65 -5.88 1.45
CA GLU A 86 11.51 -4.53 0.86
C GLU A 86 10.10 -3.97 1.03
N GLU A 87 9.49 -4.26 2.19
CA GLU A 87 8.14 -3.86 2.50
C GLU A 87 8.02 -2.39 2.93
N TYR A 88 6.87 -1.81 2.62
CA TYR A 88 6.41 -0.51 3.08
C TYR A 88 5.37 -0.74 4.17
N LEU A 89 5.54 -0.10 5.31
CA LEU A 89 4.52 -0.09 6.36
C LEU A 89 3.72 1.19 6.28
N VAL A 90 2.41 1.05 6.12
CA VAL A 90 1.48 2.14 5.87
C VAL A 90 0.47 2.23 7.00
N ILE A 91 0.28 3.43 7.54
CA ILE A 91 -0.77 3.73 8.52
C ILE A 91 -2.13 3.58 7.84
N GLY A 92 -3.09 2.94 8.50
CA GLY A 92 -4.45 2.71 8.00
C GLY A 92 -5.28 3.98 7.77
N GLY A 93 -6.57 3.76 7.52
CA GLY A 93 -7.59 4.76 7.22
C GLY A 93 -8.33 4.43 5.93
N VAL A 94 -8.93 5.46 5.32
CA VAL A 94 -9.72 5.31 4.10
C VAL A 94 -8.86 5.52 2.87
N TYR A 95 -8.96 4.59 1.91
CA TYR A 95 -8.19 4.60 0.67
C TYR A 95 -9.05 4.29 -0.53
N GLU A 96 -8.82 5.02 -1.62
CA GLU A 96 -9.20 4.55 -2.95
C GLU A 96 -8.17 3.53 -3.43
N VAL A 97 -8.65 2.37 -3.85
CA VAL A 97 -7.83 1.28 -4.35
C VAL A 97 -8.32 0.84 -5.72
N LYS A 98 -7.39 0.49 -6.59
CA LYS A 98 -7.68 -0.25 -7.82
C LYS A 98 -7.49 -1.73 -7.55
N VAL A 99 -8.44 -2.57 -7.96
CA VAL A 99 -8.39 -4.02 -7.76
C VAL A 99 -8.20 -4.70 -9.10
N SER A 100 -7.22 -5.59 -9.19
CA SER A 100 -7.05 -6.48 -10.35
C SER A 100 -6.93 -7.92 -9.88
N LEU A 101 -7.56 -8.84 -10.62
CA LEU A 101 -7.31 -10.27 -10.48
C LEU A 101 -5.88 -10.60 -10.94
N LEU A 102 -5.32 -11.63 -10.33
CA LEU A 102 -4.09 -12.28 -10.77
C LEU A 102 -4.35 -13.24 -11.93
#